data_AF-A0A147IKV7-F1
#
_entry.id   AF-A0A147IKV7-F1
#
_cell.length_a   1.000
_cell.length_b   1.000
_cell.length_c   1.000
_cell.angle_alpha   90.00
_cell.angle_beta   90.00
_cell.angle_gamma   90.00
#
_symmetry.space_group_name_H-M   'P 1'
#
loop_
_entity.id
_entity.type
_entity.pdbx_description
1 polymer ?
#
loop_
_entity_poly.entity_id
_entity_poly.type
_entity_poly.pdbx_seq_one_letter_code
_entity_poly.pdbx_strand_id
1 'polypeptide(L)'
;MKWLSLAMLLAVPSLAGAQAWQSDKGNGTYANPPLYADYPDPDIIRVGRDFYFITTTFANVPGLTIMTSRDLVNWRFVGHVID
;
A
#
# COMPACT_ATOMS: atom_id res chain seq x y z
N MET A 1 -57.32 12.69 8.30
CA MET A 1 -56.50 13.45 7.32
C MET A 1 -55.05 13.11 7.56
N LYS A 2 -54.41 12.53 6.55
CA LYS A 2 -53.07 11.95 6.55
C LYS A 2 -52.04 13.08 6.68
N TRP A 3 -51.26 13.09 7.75
CA TRP A 3 -50.02 13.86 7.79
C TRP A 3 -48.90 12.86 7.55
N LEU A 4 -48.40 12.85 6.30
CA LEU A 4 -47.26 12.06 5.89
C LEU A 4 -46.04 12.49 6.73
N SER A 5 -45.51 11.58 7.54
CA SER A 5 -44.16 11.71 8.08
C SER A 5 -43.19 11.63 6.90
N LEU A 6 -42.63 12.78 6.53
CA LEU A 6 -41.58 12.92 5.54
C LEU A 6 -40.30 12.28 6.10
N ALA A 7 -40.08 10.99 5.80
CA ALA A 7 -38.80 10.35 6.05
C ALA A 7 -37.78 10.94 5.08
N MET A 8 -37.00 11.90 5.57
CA MET A 8 -35.86 12.46 4.85
C MET A 8 -34.75 11.39 4.85
N LEU A 9 -34.78 10.52 3.84
CA LEU A 9 -33.65 9.66 3.48
C LEU A 9 -32.50 10.58 3.05
N LEU A 10 -31.62 10.91 4.00
CA LEU A 10 -30.30 11.40 3.69
C LEU A 10 -29.57 10.23 3.01
N ALA A 11 -29.63 10.20 1.68
CA ALA A 11 -28.68 9.45 0.90
C ALA A 11 -27.30 10.06 1.22
N VAL A 12 -26.56 9.41 2.11
CA VAL A 12 -25.14 9.72 2.30
C VAL A 12 -24.50 9.43 0.96
N PRO A 13 -24.03 10.43 0.20
CA PRO A 13 -23.28 10.13 -1.01
C PRO A 13 -22.08 9.30 -0.56
N SER A 14 -21.94 8.09 -1.09
CA SER A 14 -20.69 7.36 -0.93
C SER A 14 -19.63 8.27 -1.51
N LEU A 15 -18.79 8.84 -0.65
CA LEU A 15 -17.51 9.36 -1.09
C LEU A 15 -16.83 8.14 -1.70
N ALA A 16 -16.84 8.03 -3.02
CA ALA A 16 -16.04 7.07 -3.73
C ALA A 16 -14.59 7.48 -3.40
N GLY A 17 -14.08 6.90 -2.31
CA GLY A 17 -12.73 7.13 -1.85
C GLY A 17 -11.78 6.74 -2.97
N ALA A 18 -10.69 7.50 -3.13
CA ALA A 18 -9.64 7.13 -4.05
C ALA A 18 -9.22 5.68 -3.75
N GLN A 19 -9.46 4.77 -4.69
CA GLN A 19 -9.06 3.38 -4.55
C GLN A 19 -7.55 3.33 -4.75
N ALA A 20 -6.80 3.11 -3.66
CA ALA A 20 -5.38 2.84 -3.75
C ALA A 20 -5.16 1.50 -4.48
N TRP A 21 -4.04 1.40 -5.20
CA TRP A 21 -3.60 0.15 -5.79
C TRP A 21 -3.39 -0.90 -4.69
N GLN A 22 -4.03 -2.06 -4.86
CA GLN A 22 -3.90 -3.21 -3.96
C GLN A 22 -3.49 -4.43 -4.79
N SER A 23 -2.23 -4.83 -4.66
CA SER A 23 -1.66 -5.96 -5.40
C SER A 23 -2.21 -7.29 -4.94
N ASP A 24 -2.43 -7.45 -3.64
CA ASP A 24 -2.98 -8.66 -3.03
C ASP A 24 -4.50 -8.75 -3.27
N LYS A 25 -4.95 -9.83 -3.90
CA LYS A 25 -6.37 -10.06 -4.19
C LYS A 25 -7.13 -10.75 -3.05
N GLY A 26 -6.45 -11.12 -1.96
CA GLY A 26 -7.05 -11.78 -0.80
C GLY A 26 -7.49 -13.22 -1.04
N ASN A 27 -7.13 -13.80 -2.19
CA ASN A 27 -7.53 -15.15 -2.61
C ASN A 27 -6.34 -16.07 -2.89
N GLY A 28 -5.17 -15.76 -2.33
CA GLY A 28 -3.92 -16.49 -2.56
C GLY A 28 -3.23 -16.17 -3.89
N THR A 29 -3.72 -15.17 -4.64
CA THR A 29 -3.09 -14.65 -5.85
C THR A 29 -2.83 -13.14 -5.75
N TYR A 30 -1.96 -12.61 -6.61
CA TYR A 30 -1.65 -11.19 -6.66
C TYR A 30 -1.73 -10.65 -8.10
N ALA A 31 -1.78 -9.33 -8.24
CA ALA A 31 -1.63 -8.61 -9.50
C ALA A 31 -0.29 -7.85 -9.51
N ASN A 32 0.40 -7.87 -10.64
CA ASN A 32 1.54 -6.98 -10.87
C ASN A 32 1.06 -5.55 -11.20
N PRO A 33 1.81 -4.52 -10.79
CA PRO A 33 3.04 -4.60 -9.98
C PRO A 33 2.77 -4.81 -8.48
N PRO A 34 3.67 -5.44 -7.70
CA PRO A 34 3.47 -5.65 -6.26
C PRO A 34 3.46 -4.36 -5.45
N LEU A 35 4.19 -3.35 -5.92
CA LEU A 35 4.15 -1.98 -5.43
C LEU A 35 3.94 -1.05 -6.62
N TYR A 36 2.87 -0.26 -6.59
CA TYR A 36 2.61 0.76 -7.60
C TYR A 36 3.05 2.13 -7.08
N ALA A 37 4.36 2.26 -6.91
CA ALA A 37 5.05 3.43 -6.35
C ALA A 37 6.49 3.49 -6.88
N ASP A 38 7.18 4.60 -6.62
CA ASP A 38 8.56 4.83 -7.07
C ASP A 38 9.58 4.19 -6.11
N TYR A 39 9.94 2.93 -6.42
CA TYR A 39 10.97 2.16 -5.73
C TYR A 39 11.92 1.53 -6.75
N PRO A 40 12.83 2.33 -7.36
CA PRO A 40 13.75 1.85 -8.39
C PRO A 40 14.87 0.99 -7.79
N ASP A 41 15.47 0.15 -8.64
CA ASP A 41 16.61 -0.71 -8.33
C ASP A 41 16.45 -1.55 -7.04
N PRO A 42 15.36 -2.33 -6.88
CA PRO A 42 15.16 -3.12 -5.67
C PRO A 42 16.21 -4.25 -5.57
N ASP A 43 17.00 -4.25 -4.51
CA ASP A 43 17.84 -5.39 -4.10
C ASP A 43 17.20 -6.09 -2.89
N ILE A 44 17.02 -7.41 -2.96
CA ILE A 44 16.15 -8.17 -2.06
C ILE A 44 16.91 -9.35 -1.43
N ILE A 45 16.83 -9.46 -0.11
CA ILE A 45 17.31 -10.62 0.65
C ILE A 45 16.23 -11.19 1.56
N ARG A 46 16.44 -12.43 2.03
CA ARG A 46 15.59 -13.07 3.03
C ARG A 46 16.40 -13.40 4.29
N VAL A 47 15.86 -13.07 5.46
CA VAL A 47 16.41 -13.44 6.76
C VAL A 47 15.32 -14.12 7.58
N GLY A 48 15.44 -15.45 7.75
CA GLY A 48 14.41 -16.25 8.42
C GLY A 48 13.08 -16.24 7.67
N ARG A 49 12.05 -15.61 8.24
CA ARG A 49 10.69 -15.54 7.66
C ARG A 49 10.41 -14.24 6.91
N ASP A 50 11.27 -13.25 7.06
CA ASP A 50 11.04 -11.91 6.53
C ASP A 50 11.98 -11.68 5.34
N PHE A 51 11.43 -11.05 4.32
CA PHE A 51 12.15 -10.47 3.20
C PHE A 51 12.39 -9.00 3.49
N TYR A 52 13.54 -8.51 3.03
CA TYR A 52 13.90 -7.11 3.06
C TYR A 52 14.28 -6.69 1.65
N PHE A 53 13.86 -5.50 1.23
CA PHE A 53 14.46 -4.85 0.08
C PHE A 53 14.94 -3.45 0.39
N ILE A 54 15.96 -3.03 -0.34
CA ILE A 54 16.48 -1.66 -0.38
C ILE A 54 16.29 -1.08 -1.78
N THR A 55 16.12 0.23 -1.89
CA THR A 55 15.81 0.93 -3.15
C THR A 55 16.55 2.25 -3.26
N THR A 56 16.92 2.64 -4.48
CA THR A 56 17.61 3.90 -4.78
C THR A 56 16.69 5.10 -4.51
N THR A 57 17.22 6.13 -3.83
CA THR A 57 16.50 7.41 -3.59
C THR A 57 17.16 8.60 -4.29
N PHE A 58 18.19 8.36 -5.11
CA PHE A 58 19.02 9.39 -5.75
C PHE A 58 19.53 10.43 -4.73
N ALA A 59 19.21 11.72 -4.94
CA ALA A 59 19.63 12.82 -4.08
C ALA A 59 18.68 13.06 -2.89
N ASN A 60 17.60 12.29 -2.75
CA ASN A 60 16.64 12.47 -1.66
C ASN A 60 17.24 12.00 -0.33
N VAL A 61 16.99 12.80 0.72
CA VAL A 61 17.36 12.50 2.11
C VAL A 61 16.10 12.55 3.01
N PRO A 62 15.92 11.61 3.94
CA PRO A 62 16.79 10.46 4.24
C PRO A 62 16.86 9.46 3.07
N GLY A 63 18.03 8.83 2.89
CA GLY A 63 18.41 8.09 1.69
C GLY A 63 18.35 6.57 1.85
N LEU A 64 18.17 5.87 0.72
CA LEU A 64 18.08 4.41 0.64
C LEU A 64 17.00 3.81 1.56
N THR A 65 15.78 3.71 1.05
CA THR A 65 14.64 3.21 1.80
C THR A 65 14.70 1.68 1.97
N ILE A 66 14.48 1.20 3.19
CA ILE A 66 14.36 -0.22 3.53
C ILE A 66 12.88 -0.57 3.72
N MET A 67 12.46 -1.65 3.09
CA MET A 67 11.12 -2.23 3.19
C MET A 67 11.19 -3.68 3.66
N THR A 68 10.14 -4.19 4.29
CA THR A 68 10.03 -5.59 4.72
C THR A 68 8.70 -6.22 4.30
N SER A 69 8.72 -7.52 4.02
CA SER A 69 7.53 -8.32 3.66
C SER A 69 7.70 -9.76 4.15
N ARG A 70 6.60 -10.52 4.23
CA ARG A 70 6.62 -11.98 4.47
C ARG A 70 6.17 -12.81 3.27
N ASP A 71 5.69 -12.15 2.23
CA ASP A 71 5.02 -12.79 1.08
C ASP A 71 5.46 -12.22 -0.28
N LEU A 72 6.42 -11.28 -0.30
CA LEU A 72 6.92 -10.56 -1.48
C LEU A 72 5.89 -9.65 -2.18
N VAL A 73 4.67 -9.52 -1.64
CA VAL A 73 3.57 -8.73 -2.22
C VAL A 73 3.24 -7.54 -1.32
N ASN A 74 3.08 -7.80 -0.03
CA ASN A 74 2.70 -6.82 0.97
C ASN A 74 3.96 -6.29 1.67
N TRP A 75 4.40 -5.10 1.28
CA TRP A 75 5.61 -4.48 1.80
C TRP A 75 5.31 -3.34 2.78
N ARG A 76 6.14 -3.21 3.82
CA ARG A 76 6.04 -2.20 4.86
C ARG A 76 7.38 -1.48 5.02
N PHE A 77 7.34 -0.16 5.18
CA PHE A 77 8.51 0.65 5.50
C PHE A 77 9.17 0.22 6.83
N VAL A 78 10.50 0.18 6.83
CA VAL A 78 11.32 -0.13 8.01
C VAL A 78 12.14 1.07 8.44
N GLY A 79 12.75 1.79 7.49
CA GLY A 79 13.66 2.90 7.78
C GLY A 79 14.46 3.31 6.56
N HIS A 80 15.46 4.16 6.79
CA HIS A 80 16.45 4.58 5.81
C HIS A 80 17.84 4.12 6.26
N VAL A 81 18.74 3.88 5.31
CA VAL A 81 20.15 3.58 5.63
C VAL A 81 20.93 4.86 5.91
N ILE A 82 20.54 5.97 5.27
CA ILE A 82 21.22 7.26 5.34
C ILE A 82 20.26 8.30 5.92
N ASP A 83 20.73 9.07 6.92
CA ASP A 83 20.01 10.18 7.54
C ASP A 83 20.32 11.53 6.87
#